data_AF-A0A1I5W2J4-F1
#
_entry.id   AF-A0A1I5W2J4-F1
#
_cell.length_a   1.000
_cell.length_b   1.000
_cell.length_c   1.000
_cell.angle_alpha   90.00
_cell.angle_beta   90.00
_cell.angle_gamma   90.00
#
_symmetry.space_group_name_H-M   'P 1'
#
loop_
_entity.id
_entity.type
_entity.pdbx_description
1 polymer ?
#
loop_
_entity_poly.entity_id
_entity_poly.type
_entity_poly.pdbx_seq_one_letter_code
_entity_poly.pdbx_strand_id
1 'polypeptide(L)'
;MPTYDYRCEANGQVYEVHHPMALSPKTWGELRAACTLAEDPAIPDDAPVTKLLGTSAVVNSRALKNPEAPACARGGCAGNCV
;
A
#
# COMPACT_ATOMS: atom_id res chain seq x y z
N MET A 1 -9.25 3.71 -20.20
CA MET A 1 -9.00 2.52 -19.37
C MET A 1 -8.77 3.02 -17.95
N PRO A 2 -9.44 2.50 -16.91
CA PRO A 2 -9.29 3.02 -15.56
C PRO A 2 -7.88 2.76 -15.01
N THR A 3 -7.44 3.66 -14.15
CA THR A 3 -6.18 3.58 -13.42
C THR A 3 -6.46 3.10 -12.00
N TYR A 4 -5.60 2.26 -11.48
CA TYR A 4 -5.70 1.73 -10.13
C TYR A 4 -4.36 1.78 -9.43
N ASP A 5 -4.37 2.20 -8.17
CA ASP A 5 -3.19 2.17 -7.30
C ASP A 5 -3.14 0.85 -6.54
N TYR A 6 -1.98 0.18 -6.57
CA TYR A 6 -1.70 -1.02 -5.76
C TYR A 6 -0.50 -0.78 -4.87
N ARG A 7 -0.63 -1.10 -3.59
CA ARG A 7 0.50 -1.15 -2.67
C ARG A 7 1.08 -2.55 -2.63
N CYS A 8 2.37 -2.69 -2.88
CA CYS A 8 3.08 -3.94 -2.65
C CYS A 8 3.47 -4.02 -1.16
N GLU A 9 3.08 -5.09 -0.48
CA GLU A 9 3.39 -5.25 0.96
C GLU A 9 4.85 -5.68 1.20
N ALA A 10 5.55 -6.18 0.18
CA ALA A 10 6.95 -6.60 0.31
C ALA A 10 7.92 -5.41 0.45
N ASN A 11 7.63 -4.29 -0.21
CA ASN A 11 8.47 -3.09 -0.18
C ASN A 11 7.73 -1.83 0.31
N GLY A 12 6.41 -1.91 0.51
CA GLY A 12 5.57 -0.79 0.93
C GLY A 12 5.36 0.29 -0.15
N GLN A 13 5.80 0.07 -1.39
CA GLN A 13 5.68 1.03 -2.49
C GLN A 13 4.29 0.96 -3.12
N VAL A 14 3.85 2.08 -3.72
CA VAL A 14 2.59 2.19 -4.45
C VAL A 14 2.88 2.24 -5.95
N TYR A 15 2.16 1.41 -6.70
CA TYR A 15 2.26 1.26 -8.14
C TYR A 15 0.94 1.66 -8.78
N GLU A 16 1.00 2.68 -9.62
CA GLU A 16 -0.12 3.08 -10.46
C GLU A 16 -0.14 2.19 -11.71
N VAL A 17 -1.24 1.48 -11.93
CA VAL A 17 -1.37 0.53 -13.04
C VAL A 17 -2.68 0.72 -13.81
N HIS A 18 -2.70 0.32 -15.07
CA HIS A 18 -3.88 0.40 -15.92
C HIS A 18 -4.29 -1.01 -16.39
N HIS A 19 -5.46 -1.47 -15.97
CA HIS A 19 -6.03 -2.75 -16.42
C HIS A 19 -7.57 -2.66 -16.48
N PRO A 20 -8.25 -3.52 -17.26
CA PRO A 20 -9.70 -3.64 -17.20
C PRO A 20 -10.16 -4.06 -15.80
N MET A 21 -11.32 -3.53 -15.35
CA MET A 21 -11.86 -3.79 -14.01
C MET A 21 -12.20 -5.28 -13.75
N ALA A 22 -12.36 -6.06 -14.82
CA ALA A 22 -12.56 -7.52 -14.74
C ALA A 22 -11.33 -8.26 -14.20
N LEU A 23 -10.13 -7.67 -14.33
CA LEU A 23 -8.91 -8.21 -13.73
C LEU A 23 -8.79 -7.70 -12.30
N SER A 24 -8.47 -8.61 -11.37
CA SER A 24 -8.26 -8.31 -9.95
C SER A 24 -7.02 -9.06 -9.45
N PRO A 25 -5.82 -8.60 -9.84
CA PRO A 25 -4.57 -9.20 -9.40
C PRO A 25 -4.43 -9.13 -7.88
N LYS A 26 -4.00 -10.24 -7.26
CA LYS A 26 -3.77 -10.33 -5.81
C LYS A 26 -2.30 -10.44 -5.44
N THR A 27 -1.47 -10.85 -6.40
CA THR A 27 -0.03 -10.97 -6.23
C THR A 27 0.73 -10.07 -7.21
N TRP A 28 2.00 -9.82 -6.90
CA TRP A 28 2.89 -9.03 -7.74
C TRP A 28 3.06 -9.63 -9.14
N GLY A 29 3.18 -10.96 -9.24
CA GLY A 29 3.28 -11.65 -10.52
C GLY A 29 2.04 -11.47 -11.40
N GLU A 30 0.84 -11.52 -10.80
CA GLU A 30 -0.41 -11.25 -11.52
C GLU A 30 -0.52 -9.78 -11.97
N LEU A 31 -0.12 -8.84 -11.12
CA LEU A 31 -0.11 -7.41 -11.43
C LEU A 31 0.82 -7.12 -12.62
N ARG A 32 2.01 -7.72 -12.61
CA ARG A 32 2.98 -7.61 -13.70
C ARG A 32 2.48 -8.21 -14.99
N ALA A 33 1.87 -9.40 -14.93
CA ALA A 33 1.28 -10.05 -16.09
C ALA A 33 0.11 -9.24 -16.68
N ALA A 34 -0.68 -8.58 -15.83
CA ALA A 34 -1.84 -7.78 -16.25
C ALA A 34 -1.47 -6.41 -16.84
N CYS A 35 -0.37 -5.79 -16.38
CA CYS A 35 -0.02 -4.40 -16.69
C CYS A 35 1.36 -4.22 -17.34
N THR A 36 2.07 -5.31 -17.65
CA THR A 36 3.44 -5.30 -18.22
C THR A 36 4.39 -4.42 -17.39
N LEU A 37 4.35 -4.56 -16.06
CA LEU A 37 5.28 -3.87 -15.17
C LEU A 37 6.69 -4.45 -15.26
N ALA A 38 7.69 -3.60 -15.04
CA ALA A 38 9.09 -4.00 -14.98
C ALA A 38 9.31 -5.11 -13.93
N GLU A 39 10.25 -6.02 -14.23
CA GLU A 39 10.70 -6.95 -13.20
C GLU A 39 11.47 -6.20 -12.12
N ASP A 40 11.17 -6.51 -10.87
CA ASP A 40 11.92 -6.01 -9.74
C ASP A 40 12.46 -7.22 -8.98
N PRO A 41 13.78 -7.47 -8.98
CA PRO A 41 14.35 -8.62 -8.30
C PRO A 41 14.24 -8.54 -6.78
N ALA A 42 13.85 -7.39 -6.21
CA ALA A 42 13.60 -7.25 -4.78
C ALA A 42 12.18 -7.68 -4.36
N ILE A 43 11.26 -7.90 -5.32
CA ILE A 43 9.87 -8.24 -5.04
C ILE A 43 9.55 -9.63 -5.59
N PRO A 44 9.30 -10.64 -4.74
CA PRO A 44 8.92 -11.97 -5.21
C PRO A 44 7.55 -11.92 -5.91
N ASP A 45 7.34 -12.76 -6.93
CA ASP A 45 6.06 -12.80 -7.65
C ASP A 45 4.85 -13.21 -6.79
N ASP A 46 5.09 -13.95 -5.70
CA ASP A 46 4.07 -14.31 -4.70
C ASP A 46 3.79 -13.19 -3.68
N ALA A 47 4.51 -12.04 -3.79
CA ALA A 47 4.30 -10.92 -2.89
C ALA A 47 2.84 -10.43 -2.96
N PRO A 48 2.14 -10.30 -1.81
CA PRO A 48 0.78 -9.83 -1.80
C PRO A 48 0.73 -8.33 -2.17
N VAL A 49 -0.22 -7.98 -3.04
CA VAL A 49 -0.52 -6.59 -3.42
C VAL A 49 -1.92 -6.21 -2.96
N THR A 50 -2.07 -4.98 -2.47
CA THR A 50 -3.33 -4.43 -1.97
C THR A 50 -3.80 -3.30 -2.87
N LYS A 51 -4.98 -3.44 -3.48
CA LYS A 51 -5.60 -2.36 -4.25
C LYS A 51 -6.01 -1.22 -3.32
N LEU A 52 -5.48 -0.03 -3.55
CA LEU A 52 -5.88 1.19 -2.86
C LEU A 52 -7.09 1.77 -3.60
N LEU A 53 -8.29 1.51 -3.07
CA LEU A 53 -9.48 2.26 -3.49
C LEU A 53 -9.55 3.54 -2.64
N GLY A 54 -9.59 4.69 -3.30
CA GLY A 54 -9.54 6.01 -2.68
C GLY A 54 -10.42 6.14 -1.43
N THR A 55 -9.78 6.54 -0.33
CA THR A 55 -10.35 7.15 0.90
C THR A 55 -11.63 6.53 1.46
N SER A 56 -11.56 5.31 2.02
CA SER A 56 -12.28 4.87 3.25
C SER A 56 -12.16 3.36 3.54
N ALA A 57 -11.09 2.68 3.13
CA ALA A 57 -10.85 1.31 3.56
C ALA A 57 -9.92 1.31 4.77
N VAL A 58 -10.51 1.16 5.96
CA VAL A 58 -9.91 0.73 7.23
C VAL A 58 -8.51 0.12 7.05
N VAL A 59 -7.48 0.88 7.43
CA VAL A 59 -6.13 0.33 7.61
C VAL A 59 -6.21 -0.70 8.74
N ASN A 60 -6.22 -1.98 8.41
CA ASN A 60 -6.05 -3.02 9.41
C ASN A 60 -4.63 -2.86 9.96
N SER A 61 -4.51 -2.44 11.22
CA SER A 61 -3.25 -2.09 11.90
C SER A 61 -2.25 -3.25 12.02
N ARG A 62 -2.50 -4.41 11.42
CA ARG A 62 -1.60 -5.57 11.41
C ARG A 62 -0.55 -5.57 10.29
N ALA A 63 -0.75 -4.80 9.22
CA ALA A 63 0.26 -4.66 8.15
C ALA A 63 1.28 -3.54 8.43
N LEU A 64 1.04 -2.68 9.43
CA LEU A 64 1.98 -1.63 9.83
C LEU A 64 3.04 -2.18 10.79
N LYS A 65 3.83 -3.17 10.35
CA LYS A 65 5.16 -3.40 10.95
C LYS A 65 6.17 -2.48 10.27
N ASN A 66 5.92 -1.18 10.36
CA ASN A 66 6.98 -0.18 10.22
C ASN A 66 7.31 0.31 11.64
N PRO A 67 8.43 -0.12 12.25
CA PRO A 67 8.85 0.35 13.57
C PRO A 67 9.54 1.72 13.50
N GLU A 68 9.04 2.65 12.70
CA GLU A 68 9.40 4.07 12.82
C GLU A 68 8.12 4.89 12.87
N ALA A 69 7.63 5.06 14.09
CA ALA A 69 6.72 6.14 14.42
C ALA A 69 7.45 7.47 14.14
N PRO A 70 6.86 8.43 13.41
CA PRO A 70 7.39 9.79 13.42
C PRO A 70 7.40 10.29 14.87
N ALA A 71 8.59 10.70 15.31
CA ALA A 71 8.84 11.24 16.63
C ALA A 71 8.11 12.59 16.80
N CYS A 72 6.87 12.55 17.26
CA CYS A 72 6.19 13.73 17.79
C CYS A 72 5.27 13.34 18.95
N ALA A 73 5.87 12.85 20.03
CA ALA A 73 5.20 12.71 21.32
C ALA A 73 6.17 12.92 22.48
N ARG A 74 6.52 14.18 22.78
CA ARG A 74 6.68 14.66 24.17
C ARG A 74 6.91 16.17 24.24
N GLY A 75 5.88 16.90 24.68
CA GLY A 75 6.05 18.28 25.11
C GLY A 75 4.73 19.00 25.34
N GLY A 76 4.24 18.99 26.59
CA GLY A 76 3.34 20.03 27.08
C GLY A 76 1.90 19.60 27.41
N CYS A 77 1.72 18.80 28.46
CA CYS A 77 0.53 18.95 29.30
C CYS A 77 0.71 20.20 30.16
N ALA A 78 -0.03 21.27 29.86
CA ALA A 78 -0.40 22.38 30.73
C ALA A 78 -1.58 23.04 30.00
N GLY A 79 -2.82 23.05 30.48
CA GLY A 79 -3.29 23.34 31.82
C GLY A 79 -4.30 24.48 31.67
N ASN A 80 -5.39 24.41 32.44
CA ASN A 80 -6.41 25.45 32.64
C ASN A 80 -7.61 25.48 31.68
N CYS A 81 -8.67 24.77 32.07
CA CYS A 81 -10.04 25.21 31.83
C CYS A 81 -10.50 25.91 33.12
N VAL A 82 -10.67 27.23 33.07
CA VAL A 82 -11.42 28.05 34.07
C VAL A 82 -12.75 28.43 33.46
#